data_AF-A0A661ZSC3-F1
#
_entry.id   AF-A0A661ZSC3-F1
#
_cell.length_a   1.000
_cell.length_b   1.000
_cell.length_c   1.000
_cell.angle_alpha   90.00
_cell.angle_beta   90.00
_cell.angle_gamma   90.00
#
_symmetry.space_group_name_H-M   'P 1'
#
loop_
_entity.id
_entity.type
_entity.pdbx_description
1 polymer ?
#
loop_
_entity_poly.entity_id
_entity_poly.type
_entity_poly.pdbx_seq_one_letter_code
_entity_poly.pdbx_strand_id
1 'polypeptide(L)'
;MAKKKYTPRALMEIAIKEMHKSVPEHRDRTDPLVGAVLATEDGELIGTAYRGELRQGDHAEFTVLERKNRTRKLDGMVIYATLEPCAPGARSSTKLSCAERIVNARIKKVYIGIDDPDPKVKGDGKEHLIDNEIEVIPFDKDLKEEIESVNSNFLKEAGERAKQAEIEGVHLPFNQLNEIFDNYDLSDFSEEALRDFKEKLKLTYEIDSKEFRGILGKWYFLKTDSVKNRISPTGLGILLFGKNPNIPFPQSLVKFTIKTKGSDKPKILDFDGPLVLVPKKIEDYLEINFPKAIDRSTFARSEIKEVYFEVLREVIINAIVHRDYKIEGANVNVKIDDDKIVVDSPGKPLVNIEKLQDFSAPTFSSNPKLANVFYQMGFIEKRNLGMEELRGFSKIMGFRKPSVTYDEPYLRVVIWRSVDSGPTMPEVKTFIKSRRKVSSSEFADHFGLGIKTASRFLNKLVAEGVIGREGTRKGTKYFLLE
;
A
#
# COMPACT_ATOMS: atom_id res chain seq x y z
N MET A 1 35.69 39.82 -20.37
CA MET A 1 34.47 40.62 -20.11
C MET A 1 33.68 39.91 -19.03
N ALA A 2 33.30 40.58 -17.93
CA ALA A 2 32.48 39.97 -16.90
C ALA A 2 31.11 39.60 -17.51
N LYS A 3 30.65 38.37 -17.32
CA LYS A 3 29.35 37.95 -17.85
C LYS A 3 28.24 38.66 -17.09
N LYS A 4 27.21 39.09 -17.81
CA LYS A 4 26.07 39.82 -17.25
C LYS A 4 25.32 38.90 -16.27
N LYS A 5 25.15 39.37 -15.04
CA LYS A 5 24.37 38.68 -14.00
C LYS A 5 22.94 39.23 -13.97
N TYR A 6 21.98 38.34 -13.78
CA TYR A 6 20.56 38.63 -13.77
C TYR A 6 19.96 38.29 -12.41
N THR A 7 18.92 39.01 -12.01
CA THR A 7 18.11 38.63 -10.85
C THR A 7 17.26 37.40 -11.19
N PRO A 8 16.80 36.62 -10.20
CA PRO A 8 15.87 35.52 -10.44
C PRO A 8 14.64 35.95 -11.25
N ARG A 9 14.05 37.12 -10.92
CA ARG A 9 12.93 37.69 -11.67
C ARG A 9 13.27 37.96 -13.13
N ALA A 10 14.42 38.57 -13.42
CA ALA A 10 14.84 38.81 -14.80
C ALA A 10 15.06 37.50 -15.58
N LEU A 11 15.49 36.42 -14.92
CA LEU A 11 15.61 35.09 -15.54
C LEU A 11 14.24 34.45 -15.80
N MET A 12 13.25 34.66 -14.92
CA MET A 12 11.85 34.27 -15.17
C MET A 12 11.28 35.00 -16.39
N GLU A 13 11.48 36.31 -16.49
CA GLU A 13 11.06 37.13 -17.64
C GLU A 13 11.71 36.67 -18.95
N ILE A 14 12.99 36.27 -18.90
CA ILE A 14 13.68 35.67 -20.05
C ILE A 14 13.02 34.32 -20.41
N ALA A 15 12.68 33.47 -19.44
CA ALA A 15 12.00 32.21 -19.70
C ALA A 15 10.65 32.42 -20.40
N ILE A 16 9.87 33.41 -19.98
CA ILE A 16 8.60 33.81 -20.62
C ILE A 16 8.84 34.33 -22.04
N LYS A 17 9.87 35.17 -22.24
CA LYS A 17 10.22 35.64 -23.59
C LYS A 17 10.58 34.50 -24.54
N GLU A 18 11.27 33.47 -24.05
CA GLU A 18 11.61 32.29 -24.84
C GLU A 18 10.39 31.39 -25.09
N MET A 19 9.49 31.27 -24.10
CA MET A 19 8.23 30.54 -24.22
C MET A 19 7.43 30.94 -25.46
N HIS A 20 7.35 32.23 -25.77
CA HIS A 20 6.66 32.77 -26.95
C HIS A 20 7.22 32.32 -28.30
N LYS A 21 8.42 31.73 -28.33
CA LYS A 21 9.04 31.20 -29.56
C LYS A 21 8.72 29.72 -29.79
N SER A 22 7.97 29.09 -28.89
CA SER A 22 7.64 27.67 -28.94
C SER A 22 6.98 27.27 -30.26
N VAL A 23 7.38 26.12 -30.79
CA VAL A 23 6.87 25.58 -32.06
C VAL A 23 5.91 24.43 -31.77
N PRO A 24 4.64 24.50 -32.23
CA PRO A 24 3.68 23.41 -32.09
C PRO A 24 4.13 22.13 -32.79
N GLU A 25 3.86 20.99 -32.17
CA GLU A 25 4.14 19.65 -32.70
C GLU A 25 2.90 19.04 -33.37
N HIS A 26 1.72 19.25 -32.77
CA HIS A 26 0.48 18.61 -33.15
C HIS A 26 -0.42 19.55 -33.94
N ARG A 27 -1.22 18.99 -34.86
CA ARG A 27 -2.23 19.74 -35.64
C ARG A 27 -3.64 19.61 -35.05
N ASP A 28 -3.82 18.60 -34.21
CA ASP A 28 -5.07 18.09 -33.66
C ASP A 28 -5.25 18.43 -32.17
N ARG A 29 -4.24 19.03 -31.53
CA ARG A 29 -4.30 19.54 -30.15
C ARG A 29 -3.40 20.75 -29.95
N THR A 30 -3.73 21.57 -28.96
CA THR A 30 -2.90 22.72 -28.57
C THR A 30 -1.73 22.23 -27.72
N ASP A 31 -0.50 22.41 -28.20
CA ASP A 31 0.72 22.17 -27.41
C ASP A 31 1.01 23.35 -26.47
N PRO A 32 1.53 23.10 -25.25
CA PRO A 32 1.90 24.19 -24.35
C PRO A 32 3.10 24.94 -24.90
N LEU A 33 3.06 26.25 -24.78
CA LEU A 33 4.24 27.09 -24.98
C LEU A 33 5.08 27.01 -23.71
N VAL A 34 6.33 26.58 -23.84
CA VAL A 34 7.25 26.38 -22.70
C VAL A 34 8.61 26.98 -23.01
N GLY A 35 9.11 27.80 -22.08
CA GLY A 35 10.48 28.33 -22.10
C GLY A 35 11.25 27.83 -20.89
N ALA A 36 12.56 27.60 -21.07
CA ALA A 36 13.47 27.20 -20.02
C ALA A 36 14.77 28.01 -20.08
N VAL A 37 15.26 28.39 -18.90
CA VAL A 37 16.53 29.10 -18.73
C VAL A 37 17.40 28.33 -17.75
N LEU A 38 18.67 28.15 -18.10
CA LEU A 38 19.70 27.61 -17.25
C LEU A 38 20.65 28.73 -16.84
N ALA A 39 20.86 28.89 -15.54
CA ALA A 39 21.74 29.89 -14.97
C ALA A 39 22.58 29.31 -13.82
N THR A 40 23.66 29.99 -13.48
CA THR A 40 24.39 29.72 -12.24
C THR A 40 23.60 30.24 -11.02
N GLU A 41 23.95 29.77 -9.83
CA GLU A 41 23.33 30.23 -8.57
C GLU A 41 23.50 31.74 -8.33
N ASP A 42 24.57 32.36 -8.86
CA ASP A 42 24.82 33.80 -8.79
C ASP A 42 24.21 34.60 -9.95
N GLY A 43 23.39 33.97 -10.80
CA GLY A 43 22.58 34.64 -11.82
C GLY A 43 23.26 34.84 -13.18
N GLU A 44 24.36 34.16 -13.47
CA GLU A 44 24.97 34.15 -14.81
C GLU A 44 24.14 33.28 -15.76
N LEU A 45 23.65 33.87 -16.85
CA LEU A 45 22.91 33.14 -17.88
C LEU A 45 23.83 32.16 -18.65
N ILE A 46 23.53 30.86 -18.57
CA ILE A 46 24.28 29.80 -19.25
C ILE A 46 23.62 29.42 -20.58
N GLY A 47 22.30 29.33 -20.60
CA GLY A 47 21.57 28.99 -21.81
C GLY A 47 20.08 29.22 -21.67
N THR A 48 19.43 29.36 -22.82
CA THR A 48 17.98 29.43 -22.95
C THR A 48 17.51 28.37 -23.93
N ALA A 49 16.26 27.93 -23.80
CA ALA A 49 15.60 27.12 -24.80
C ALA A 49 14.08 27.30 -24.74
N TYR A 50 13.41 26.87 -25.79
CA TYR A 50 11.95 26.81 -25.88
C TYR A 50 11.50 25.48 -26.51
N ARG A 51 10.23 25.12 -26.33
CA ARG A 51 9.66 23.88 -26.87
C ARG A 51 9.80 23.87 -28.40
N GLY A 52 10.39 22.81 -28.94
CA GLY A 52 10.55 22.62 -30.38
C GLY A 52 11.71 23.41 -31.02
N GLU A 53 12.62 24.00 -30.24
CA GLU A 53 13.70 24.85 -30.78
C GLU A 53 14.65 24.14 -31.75
N LEU A 54 15.19 22.97 -31.35
CA LEU A 54 16.18 22.26 -32.17
C LEU A 54 15.57 21.12 -32.99
N ARG A 55 14.60 20.40 -32.42
CA ARG A 55 13.74 19.46 -33.15
C ARG A 55 12.33 19.57 -32.63
N GLN A 56 11.38 19.35 -33.52
CA GLN A 56 9.96 19.31 -33.20
C GLN A 56 9.70 18.30 -32.06
N GLY A 57 8.89 18.69 -31.08
CA GLY A 57 8.55 17.88 -29.90
C GLY A 57 9.60 17.83 -28.78
N ASP A 58 10.77 18.48 -28.95
CA ASP A 58 11.71 18.61 -27.84
C ASP A 58 11.18 19.57 -26.77
N HIS A 59 11.28 19.18 -25.50
CA HIS A 59 10.97 20.06 -24.38
C HIS A 59 12.08 21.09 -24.18
N ALA A 60 11.74 22.23 -23.60
CA ALA A 60 12.68 23.33 -23.39
C ALA A 60 13.81 22.91 -22.43
N GLU A 61 13.48 22.23 -21.33
CA GLU A 61 14.40 21.76 -20.30
C GLU A 61 15.37 20.72 -20.85
N PHE A 62 14.86 19.75 -21.63
CA PHE A 62 15.70 18.78 -22.32
C PHE A 62 16.68 19.46 -23.29
N THR A 63 16.19 20.45 -24.05
CA THR A 63 17.01 21.16 -25.03
C THR A 63 18.13 21.95 -24.35
N VAL A 64 17.83 22.69 -23.27
CA VAL A 64 18.83 23.49 -22.58
C VAL A 64 19.84 22.61 -21.83
N LEU A 65 19.42 21.52 -21.20
CA LEU A 65 20.30 20.63 -20.43
C LEU A 65 21.17 19.75 -21.34
N GLU A 66 20.56 18.98 -22.23
CA GLU A 66 21.26 17.89 -22.92
C GLU A 66 21.69 18.19 -24.34
N ARG A 67 21.07 19.16 -25.02
CA ARG A 67 21.47 19.52 -26.39
C ARG A 67 22.42 20.68 -26.43
N LYS A 68 22.08 21.77 -25.73
CA LYS A 68 22.90 22.99 -25.73
C LYS A 68 24.07 22.91 -24.75
N ASN A 69 23.96 22.12 -23.69
CA ASN A 69 24.97 22.06 -22.62
C ASN A 69 25.51 20.65 -22.33
N ARG A 70 25.50 19.75 -23.33
CA ARG A 70 25.91 18.34 -23.18
C ARG A 70 27.29 18.12 -22.56
N THR A 71 28.25 19.01 -22.85
CA THR A 71 29.65 18.89 -22.40
C THR A 71 29.94 19.72 -21.14
N ARG A 72 28.96 20.49 -20.65
CA ARG A 72 29.12 21.38 -19.52
C ARG A 72 28.70 20.65 -18.25
N LYS A 73 29.49 20.82 -17.18
CA LYS A 73 29.12 20.39 -15.84
C LYS A 73 27.99 21.29 -15.31
N LEU A 74 26.84 20.71 -14.98
CA LEU A 74 25.63 21.43 -14.57
C LEU A 74 25.38 21.40 -13.05
N ASP A 75 26.22 20.69 -12.29
CA ASP A 75 26.08 20.55 -10.84
C ASP A 75 25.95 21.92 -10.15
N GLY A 76 24.92 22.06 -9.31
CA GLY A 76 24.71 23.27 -8.52
C GLY A 76 24.01 24.41 -9.26
N MET A 77 23.68 24.26 -10.55
CA MET A 77 23.00 25.30 -11.33
C MET A 77 21.51 25.41 -10.98
N VAL A 78 20.87 26.41 -11.58
CA VAL A 78 19.46 26.76 -11.40
C VAL A 78 18.73 26.71 -12.74
N ILE A 79 17.56 26.07 -12.76
CA ILE A 79 16.63 26.13 -13.91
C ILE A 79 15.44 27.03 -13.60
N TYR A 80 14.98 27.77 -14.61
CA TYR A 80 13.72 28.50 -14.62
C TYR A 80 12.88 27.96 -15.76
N ALA A 81 11.76 27.30 -15.46
CA ALA A 81 10.86 26.73 -16.45
C ALA A 81 9.48 27.37 -16.32
N THR A 82 8.85 27.77 -17.43
CA THR A 82 7.53 28.41 -17.41
C THR A 82 6.39 27.43 -17.11
N LEU A 83 6.60 26.14 -17.33
CA LEU A 83 5.67 25.05 -17.00
C LEU A 83 6.41 24.01 -16.15
N GLU A 84 5.66 23.27 -15.34
CA GLU A 84 6.20 22.17 -14.52
C GLU A 84 6.97 21.14 -15.37
N PRO A 85 8.21 20.77 -14.99
CA PRO A 85 8.96 19.72 -15.67
C PRO A 85 8.24 18.39 -15.61
N CYS A 86 8.11 17.72 -16.76
CA CYS A 86 7.35 16.46 -16.82
C CYS A 86 7.90 15.38 -15.88
N ALA A 87 6.96 14.63 -15.28
CA ALA A 87 7.21 13.61 -14.26
C ALA A 87 7.87 12.31 -14.80
N PRO A 88 8.54 11.52 -13.96
CA PRO A 88 8.99 10.17 -14.31
C PRO A 88 7.84 9.33 -14.87
N GLY A 89 8.06 8.61 -15.98
CA GLY A 89 7.02 7.80 -16.62
C GLY A 89 5.99 8.57 -17.48
N ALA A 90 5.99 9.91 -17.47
CA ALA A 90 5.11 10.72 -18.32
C ALA A 90 5.52 10.69 -19.81
N ARG A 91 6.72 10.20 -20.13
CA ARG A 91 7.21 9.98 -21.51
C ARG A 91 7.19 8.48 -21.86
N SER A 92 7.22 8.15 -23.16
CA SER A 92 7.36 6.77 -23.63
C SER A 92 8.49 6.05 -22.87
N SER A 93 8.30 4.79 -22.50
CA SER A 93 9.16 3.97 -21.61
C SER A 93 10.68 3.97 -21.89
N THR A 94 11.12 4.49 -23.03
CA THR A 94 12.53 4.63 -23.44
C THR A 94 13.12 6.03 -23.26
N LYS A 95 12.36 7.02 -22.79
CA LYS A 95 12.80 8.43 -22.67
C LYS A 95 12.69 8.93 -21.23
N LEU A 96 13.82 9.38 -20.67
CA LEU A 96 13.86 10.09 -19.39
C LEU A 96 13.02 11.38 -19.44
N SER A 97 12.31 11.65 -18.35
CA SER A 97 11.51 12.84 -18.11
C SER A 97 12.38 14.09 -17.88
N CYS A 98 11.78 15.28 -17.85
CA CYS A 98 12.54 16.50 -17.58
C CYS A 98 12.94 16.57 -16.10
N ALA A 99 12.08 16.12 -15.18
CA ALA A 99 12.40 16.03 -13.77
C ALA A 99 13.60 15.08 -13.51
N GLU A 100 13.60 13.88 -14.12
CA GLU A 100 14.72 12.93 -14.02
C GLU A 100 16.04 13.52 -14.56
N ARG A 101 15.95 14.29 -15.65
CA ARG A 101 17.14 14.93 -16.24
C ARG A 101 17.70 16.05 -15.36
N ILE A 102 16.82 16.81 -14.70
CA ILE A 102 17.22 17.84 -13.74
C ILE A 102 17.95 17.19 -12.55
N VAL A 103 17.41 16.10 -12.01
CA VAL A 103 18.05 15.31 -10.93
C VAL A 103 19.39 14.74 -11.38
N ASN A 104 19.45 14.09 -12.55
CA ASN A 104 20.69 13.52 -13.08
C ASN A 104 21.76 14.59 -13.39
N ALA A 105 21.34 15.80 -13.77
CA ALA A 105 22.21 16.95 -13.98
C ALA A 105 22.67 17.60 -12.66
N ARG A 106 22.14 17.15 -11.51
CA ARG A 106 22.44 17.66 -10.15
C ARG A 106 22.20 19.16 -10.03
N ILE A 107 21.12 19.61 -10.65
CA ILE A 107 20.60 20.97 -10.51
C ILE A 107 20.16 21.15 -9.06
N LYS A 108 20.52 22.29 -8.45
CA LYS A 108 20.25 22.55 -7.03
C LYS A 108 18.87 23.16 -6.81
N LYS A 109 18.40 23.93 -7.79
CA LYS A 109 17.21 24.77 -7.65
C LYS A 109 16.43 24.88 -8.95
N VAL A 110 15.11 24.84 -8.85
CA VAL A 110 14.20 24.95 -9.99
C VAL A 110 13.12 25.97 -9.67
N TYR A 111 13.00 26.99 -10.51
CA TYR A 111 11.86 27.90 -10.51
C TYR A 111 10.81 27.40 -11.50
N ILE A 112 9.55 27.33 -11.06
CA ILE A 112 8.41 26.85 -11.87
C ILE A 112 7.36 27.95 -12.01
N GLY A 113 6.97 28.24 -13.25
CA GLY A 113 5.90 29.18 -13.59
C GLY A 113 4.54 28.69 -13.12
N ILE A 114 3.90 27.85 -13.93
CA ILE A 114 2.60 27.25 -13.64
C ILE A 114 2.73 25.72 -13.52
N ASP A 115 1.84 25.11 -12.74
CA ASP A 115 1.78 23.65 -12.61
C ASP A 115 1.18 23.03 -13.89
N ASP A 116 1.59 21.81 -14.27
CA ASP A 116 1.05 21.16 -15.48
C ASP A 116 -0.31 20.51 -15.16
N PRO A 117 -1.42 20.91 -15.82
CA PRO A 117 -2.73 20.32 -15.57
C PRO A 117 -2.90 18.91 -16.18
N ASP A 118 -1.93 18.41 -16.97
CA ASP A 118 -2.03 17.07 -17.57
C ASP A 118 -2.10 16.00 -16.45
N PRO A 119 -3.12 15.13 -16.45
CA PRO A 119 -3.32 14.12 -15.40
C PRO A 119 -2.17 13.11 -15.30
N LYS A 120 -1.30 13.00 -16.30
CA LYS A 120 -0.09 12.16 -16.26
C LYS A 120 1.11 12.81 -15.57
N VAL A 121 1.00 14.09 -15.22
CA VAL A 121 2.08 14.91 -14.66
C VAL A 121 1.68 15.52 -13.33
N LYS A 122 0.40 15.83 -13.12
CA LYS A 122 -0.19 16.61 -12.02
C LYS A 122 0.51 16.41 -10.66
N GLY A 123 1.50 17.25 -10.38
CA GLY A 123 2.25 17.28 -9.11
C GLY A 123 3.42 16.31 -9.01
N ASP A 124 3.44 15.21 -9.78
CA ASP A 124 4.46 14.16 -9.70
C ASP A 124 5.85 14.65 -10.14
N GLY A 125 5.91 15.63 -11.05
CA GLY A 125 7.17 16.21 -11.52
C GLY A 125 7.84 17.04 -10.43
N LYS A 126 7.07 17.94 -9.82
CA LYS A 126 7.48 18.75 -8.67
C LYS A 126 7.80 17.91 -7.44
N GLU A 127 6.97 16.91 -7.11
CA GLU A 127 7.21 16.00 -5.99
C GLU A 127 8.51 15.23 -6.18
N HIS A 128 8.77 14.70 -7.38
CA HIS A 128 10.03 14.02 -7.69
C HIS A 128 11.27 14.92 -7.47
N LEU A 129 11.19 16.21 -7.80
CA LEU A 129 12.28 17.16 -7.56
C LEU A 129 12.51 17.38 -6.05
N ILE A 130 11.43 17.55 -5.28
CA ILE A 130 11.47 17.75 -3.83
C ILE A 130 12.04 16.50 -3.13
N ASP A 131 11.60 15.31 -3.53
CA ASP A 131 12.06 14.02 -2.98
C ASP A 131 13.55 13.77 -3.23
N ASN A 132 14.12 14.39 -4.28
CA ASN A 132 15.54 14.33 -4.61
C ASN A 132 16.32 15.57 -4.11
N GLU A 133 15.81 16.25 -3.08
CA GLU A 133 16.47 17.37 -2.39
C GLU A 133 16.75 18.60 -3.28
N ILE A 134 15.97 18.80 -4.35
CA ILE A 134 16.05 19.98 -5.22
C ILE A 134 15.09 21.06 -4.70
N GLU A 135 15.59 22.29 -4.52
CA GLU A 135 14.78 23.41 -4.05
C GLU A 135 13.84 23.89 -5.16
N VAL A 136 12.53 23.72 -4.98
CA VAL A 136 11.51 24.16 -5.95
C VAL A 136 10.84 25.45 -5.49
N ILE A 137 10.84 26.48 -6.34
CA ILE A 137 10.31 27.81 -6.02
C ILE A 137 9.30 28.27 -7.10
N PRO A 138 8.11 28.75 -6.73
CA PRO A 138 7.17 29.29 -7.71
C PRO A 138 7.64 30.63 -8.31
N PHE A 139 7.25 30.93 -9.55
CA PHE A 139 7.40 32.28 -10.14
C PHE A 139 6.53 33.31 -9.39
N ASP A 140 6.84 34.60 -9.59
CA ASP A 140 6.02 35.71 -9.10
C ASP A 140 4.59 35.65 -9.67
N LYS A 141 3.60 36.04 -8.86
CA LYS A 141 2.17 35.89 -9.18
C LYS A 141 1.77 36.54 -10.52
N ASP A 142 2.28 37.74 -10.80
CA ASP A 142 2.00 38.48 -12.03
C ASP A 142 2.56 37.76 -13.27
N LEU A 143 3.75 37.16 -13.15
CA LEU A 143 4.36 36.36 -14.21
C LEU A 143 3.60 35.04 -14.44
N LYS A 144 3.01 34.46 -13.39
CA LYS A 144 2.14 33.29 -13.55
C LYS A 144 0.88 33.61 -14.33
N GLU A 145 0.20 34.71 -13.99
CA GLU A 145 -1.01 35.17 -14.69
C GLU A 145 -0.73 35.41 -16.19
N GLU A 146 0.46 35.92 -16.54
CA GLU A 146 0.90 36.04 -17.93
C GLU A 146 1.05 34.67 -18.62
N ILE A 147 1.73 33.71 -17.96
CA ILE A 147 1.93 32.36 -18.50
C ILE A 147 0.59 31.64 -18.70
N GLU A 148 -0.35 31.76 -17.74
CA GLU A 148 -1.70 31.20 -17.81
C GLU A 148 -2.50 31.81 -18.96
N SER A 149 -2.42 33.14 -19.14
CA SER A 149 -3.13 33.84 -20.22
C SER A 149 -2.70 33.33 -21.59
N VAL A 150 -1.38 33.18 -21.79
CA VAL A 150 -0.78 32.72 -23.04
C VAL A 150 -1.08 31.24 -23.31
N ASN A 151 -1.14 30.41 -22.27
CA ASN A 151 -1.44 28.99 -22.38
C ASN A 151 -2.93 28.64 -22.16
N SER A 152 -3.84 29.63 -22.15
CA SER A 152 -5.25 29.43 -21.80
C SER A 152 -5.96 28.33 -22.60
N ASN A 153 -5.71 28.23 -23.91
CA ASN A 153 -6.27 27.17 -24.76
C ASN A 153 -5.71 25.78 -24.39
N PHE A 154 -4.39 25.67 -24.17
CA PHE A 154 -3.76 24.44 -23.70
C PHE A 154 -4.32 24.03 -22.34
N LEU A 155 -4.43 24.96 -21.39
CA LEU A 155 -4.95 24.70 -20.04
C LEU A 155 -6.41 24.24 -20.09
N LYS A 156 -7.23 24.83 -20.98
CA LYS A 156 -8.62 24.42 -21.18
C LYS A 156 -8.70 23.01 -21.77
N GLU A 157 -8.00 22.74 -22.87
CA GLU A 157 -7.98 21.41 -23.51
C GLU A 157 -7.37 20.35 -22.59
N ALA A 158 -6.32 20.68 -21.83
CA ALA A 158 -5.71 19.79 -20.86
C ALA A 158 -6.64 19.55 -19.66
N GLY A 159 -7.36 20.56 -19.19
CA GLY A 159 -8.39 20.42 -18.17
C GLY A 159 -9.60 19.60 -18.65
N GLU A 160 -10.00 19.73 -19.91
CA GLU A 160 -11.02 18.88 -20.55
C GLU A 160 -10.51 17.46 -20.73
N ARG A 161 -9.25 17.25 -21.13
CA ARG A 161 -8.61 15.93 -21.17
C ARG A 161 -8.39 15.34 -19.78
N ALA A 162 -8.15 16.15 -18.75
CA ALA A 162 -8.07 15.71 -17.36
C ALA A 162 -9.44 15.24 -16.89
N LYS A 163 -10.50 16.00 -17.15
CA LYS A 163 -11.89 15.58 -16.89
C LYS A 163 -12.27 14.35 -17.70
N GLN A 164 -11.88 14.28 -18.97
CA GLN A 164 -12.16 13.13 -19.84
C GLN A 164 -11.33 11.91 -19.43
N ALA A 165 -10.09 12.07 -18.96
CA ALA A 165 -9.27 10.99 -18.39
C ALA A 165 -9.73 10.59 -16.98
N GLU A 166 -10.34 11.49 -16.21
CA GLU A 166 -11.09 11.17 -14.99
C GLU A 166 -12.39 10.39 -15.34
N ILE A 167 -12.93 10.55 -16.56
CA ILE A 167 -14.12 9.83 -17.07
C ILE A 167 -13.76 8.50 -17.77
N GLU A 168 -12.70 8.45 -18.56
CA GLU A 168 -12.25 7.31 -19.39
C GLU A 168 -11.19 6.45 -18.69
N GLY A 169 -10.38 7.06 -17.83
CA GLY A 169 -9.60 6.34 -16.84
C GLY A 169 -10.54 5.92 -15.72
N VAL A 170 -11.03 4.69 -15.79
CA VAL A 170 -11.55 4.00 -14.60
C VAL A 170 -10.36 3.75 -13.67
N HIS A 171 -9.89 4.81 -13.03
CA HIS A 171 -9.35 4.76 -11.69
C HIS A 171 -10.44 5.44 -10.89
N LEU A 172 -11.34 4.63 -10.32
CA LEU A 172 -12.29 5.14 -9.36
C LEU A 172 -11.44 5.80 -8.28
N PRO A 173 -11.53 7.13 -8.05
CA PRO A 173 -10.82 7.71 -6.93
C PRO A 173 -11.38 7.02 -5.69
N PHE A 174 -10.58 6.14 -5.08
CA PHE A 174 -10.93 5.46 -3.84
C PHE A 174 -10.84 6.48 -2.70
N ASN A 175 -11.82 7.37 -2.69
CA ASN A 175 -12.27 8.17 -1.58
C ASN A 175 -13.80 8.04 -1.44
N GLN A 176 -14.43 7.21 -2.28
CA GLN A 176 -15.88 7.08 -2.41
C GLN A 176 -16.53 6.00 -1.54
N LEU A 177 -15.79 5.29 -0.65
CA LEU A 177 -16.48 4.36 0.27
C LEU A 177 -17.59 5.08 1.05
N ASN A 178 -17.39 6.33 1.41
CA ASN A 178 -18.39 7.10 2.14
C ASN A 178 -19.32 7.92 1.24
N GLU A 179 -19.08 7.96 -0.07
CA GLU A 179 -19.86 8.75 -1.02
C GLU A 179 -20.84 7.87 -1.80
N ILE A 180 -21.82 8.52 -2.42
CA ILE A 180 -22.78 7.86 -3.31
C ILE A 180 -22.00 7.15 -4.40
N PHE A 181 -22.35 5.88 -4.63
CA PHE A 181 -21.74 5.06 -5.66
C PHE A 181 -22.65 5.05 -6.89
N ASP A 182 -22.22 5.78 -7.93
CA ASP A 182 -23.00 5.93 -9.15
C ASP A 182 -23.19 4.60 -9.88
N ASN A 183 -24.29 4.50 -10.64
CA ASN A 183 -24.70 3.32 -11.41
C ASN A 183 -25.13 2.10 -10.59
N TYR A 184 -25.26 2.23 -9.27
CA TYR A 184 -25.83 1.21 -8.40
C TYR A 184 -27.11 1.72 -7.72
N ASP A 185 -27.97 0.79 -7.35
CA ASP A 185 -29.17 1.05 -6.56
C ASP A 185 -29.39 -0.02 -5.47
N LEU A 186 -30.49 0.09 -4.73
CA LEU A 186 -30.78 -0.81 -3.61
C LEU A 186 -30.97 -2.27 -4.04
N SER A 187 -31.36 -2.52 -5.30
CA SER A 187 -31.53 -3.87 -5.82
C SER A 187 -30.20 -4.60 -6.03
N ASP A 188 -29.08 -3.88 -6.04
CA ASP A 188 -27.73 -4.46 -6.10
C ASP A 188 -27.26 -5.02 -4.76
N PHE A 189 -27.96 -4.73 -3.66
CA PHE A 189 -27.67 -5.35 -2.37
C PHE A 189 -28.10 -6.82 -2.34
N SER A 190 -27.25 -7.65 -1.75
CA SER A 190 -27.52 -9.04 -1.43
C SER A 190 -28.46 -9.11 -0.24
N GLU A 191 -29.63 -9.72 -0.47
CA GLU A 191 -30.61 -9.94 0.58
C GLU A 191 -30.06 -10.86 1.67
N GLU A 192 -29.26 -11.86 1.32
CA GLU A 192 -28.58 -12.74 2.28
C GLU A 192 -27.65 -11.92 3.22
N ALA A 193 -26.86 -11.00 2.67
CA ALA A 193 -25.95 -10.18 3.45
C ALA A 193 -26.70 -9.22 4.38
N LEU A 194 -27.81 -8.63 3.92
CA LEU A 194 -28.66 -7.77 4.74
C LEU A 194 -29.39 -8.56 5.84
N ARG A 195 -29.84 -9.80 5.55
CA ARG A 195 -30.42 -10.72 6.54
C ARG A 195 -29.42 -11.09 7.62
N ASP A 196 -28.21 -11.52 7.24
CA ASP A 196 -27.15 -11.87 8.20
C ASP A 196 -26.76 -10.68 9.08
N PHE A 197 -26.63 -9.49 8.50
CA PHE A 197 -26.39 -8.25 9.26
C PHE A 197 -27.53 -7.92 10.23
N LYS A 198 -28.78 -7.99 9.77
CA LYS A 198 -29.97 -7.77 10.60
C LYS A 198 -29.99 -8.74 11.79
N GLU A 199 -29.76 -10.03 11.55
CA GLU A 199 -29.79 -11.09 12.56
C GLU A 199 -28.68 -10.91 13.60
N LYS A 200 -27.44 -10.69 13.17
CA LYS A 200 -26.28 -10.49 14.06
C LYS A 200 -26.43 -9.25 14.94
N LEU A 201 -26.98 -8.16 14.40
CA LEU A 201 -27.26 -6.94 15.17
C LEU A 201 -28.60 -7.00 15.93
N LYS A 202 -29.37 -8.09 15.79
CA LYS A 202 -30.68 -8.28 16.41
C LYS A 202 -31.68 -7.15 16.08
N LEU A 203 -31.65 -6.67 14.84
CA LEU A 203 -32.54 -5.62 14.36
C LEU A 203 -33.94 -6.20 14.06
N THR A 204 -34.99 -5.54 14.54
CA THR A 204 -36.38 -6.04 14.46
C THR A 204 -37.13 -5.62 13.19
N TYR A 205 -36.53 -4.75 12.36
CA TYR A 205 -37.18 -4.16 11.20
C TYR A 205 -37.12 -5.06 9.96
N GLU A 206 -38.12 -4.99 9.09
CA GLU A 206 -38.08 -5.64 7.77
C GLU A 206 -37.04 -4.98 6.85
N ILE A 207 -36.40 -5.76 5.97
CA ILE A 207 -35.26 -5.28 5.15
C ILE A 207 -35.65 -4.12 4.24
N ASP A 208 -36.87 -4.13 3.71
CA ASP A 208 -37.38 -3.06 2.85
C ASP A 208 -38.06 -1.92 3.59
N SER A 209 -38.15 -2.00 4.92
CA SER A 209 -38.80 -0.96 5.73
C SER A 209 -38.03 0.36 5.68
N LYS A 210 -38.76 1.46 5.86
CA LYS A 210 -38.17 2.80 5.95
C LYS A 210 -37.23 2.90 7.15
N GLU A 211 -37.56 2.22 8.24
CA GLU A 211 -36.79 2.17 9.47
C GLU A 211 -35.45 1.48 9.25
N PHE A 212 -35.44 0.32 8.57
CA PHE A 212 -34.20 -0.39 8.24
C PHE A 212 -33.32 0.44 7.30
N ARG A 213 -33.90 1.03 6.25
CA ARG A 213 -33.18 1.96 5.36
C ARG A 213 -32.62 3.17 6.11
N GLY A 214 -33.35 3.68 7.10
CA GLY A 214 -32.89 4.72 8.01
C GLY A 214 -31.68 4.31 8.84
N ILE A 215 -31.61 3.05 9.29
CA ILE A 215 -30.43 2.48 9.96
C ILE A 215 -29.27 2.42 8.97
N LEU A 216 -29.47 1.85 7.78
CA LEU A 216 -28.40 1.77 6.76
C LEU A 216 -27.85 3.17 6.42
N GLY A 217 -28.70 4.20 6.36
CA GLY A 217 -28.29 5.59 6.20
C GLY A 217 -27.44 6.14 7.36
N LYS A 218 -27.85 5.89 8.62
CA LYS A 218 -27.07 6.30 9.81
C LYS A 218 -25.68 5.66 9.86
N TRP A 219 -25.55 4.47 9.28
CA TRP A 219 -24.30 3.73 9.15
C TRP A 219 -23.48 4.09 7.92
N TYR A 220 -23.92 5.10 7.15
CA TYR A 220 -23.31 5.55 5.89
C TYR A 220 -23.29 4.51 4.77
N PHE A 221 -24.15 3.50 4.82
CA PHE A 221 -24.29 2.56 3.70
C PHE A 221 -25.13 3.14 2.57
N LEU A 222 -26.05 4.04 2.92
CA LEU A 222 -26.93 4.76 2.00
C LEU A 222 -26.77 6.27 2.20
N LYS A 223 -26.94 7.04 1.12
CA LYS A 223 -27.03 8.50 1.12
C LYS A 223 -28.19 8.95 0.23
N THR A 224 -28.73 10.13 0.50
CA THR A 224 -29.73 10.75 -0.38
C THR A 224 -29.01 11.46 -1.52
N ASP A 225 -29.30 11.04 -2.74
CA ASP A 225 -28.90 11.73 -3.97
C ASP A 225 -29.84 12.91 -4.19
N SER A 226 -29.38 14.12 -3.90
CA SER A 226 -30.16 15.35 -4.05
C SER A 226 -30.47 15.71 -5.50
N VAL A 227 -29.68 15.21 -6.46
CA VAL A 227 -29.85 15.48 -7.89
C VAL A 227 -30.92 14.55 -8.46
N LYS A 228 -30.84 13.25 -8.13
CA LYS A 228 -31.80 12.23 -8.59
C LYS A 228 -33.02 12.07 -7.67
N ASN A 229 -33.05 12.82 -6.55
CA ASN A 229 -34.07 12.77 -5.50
C ASN A 229 -34.39 11.33 -5.03
N ARG A 230 -33.34 10.51 -4.82
CA ARG A 230 -33.48 9.10 -4.45
C ARG A 230 -32.48 8.70 -3.38
N ILE A 231 -32.74 7.60 -2.68
CA ILE A 231 -31.76 6.99 -1.80
C ILE A 231 -30.85 6.12 -2.65
N SER A 232 -29.54 6.37 -2.59
CA SER A 232 -28.52 5.66 -3.35
C SER A 232 -27.54 4.95 -2.40
N PRO A 233 -27.00 3.79 -2.79
CA PRO A 233 -25.95 3.13 -2.04
C PRO A 233 -24.64 3.93 -2.09
N THR A 234 -23.84 3.76 -1.05
CA THR A 234 -22.47 4.28 -1.01
C THR A 234 -21.47 3.21 -1.40
N GLY A 235 -20.21 3.57 -1.66
CA GLY A 235 -19.16 2.58 -1.94
C GLY A 235 -18.99 1.56 -0.81
N LEU A 236 -19.13 1.97 0.45
CA LEU A 236 -19.09 1.11 1.63
C LEU A 236 -20.31 0.19 1.68
N GLY A 237 -21.48 0.71 1.33
CA GLY A 237 -22.70 -0.10 1.20
C GLY A 237 -22.54 -1.19 0.14
N ILE A 238 -22.01 -0.85 -1.04
CA ILE A 238 -21.74 -1.80 -2.11
C ILE A 238 -20.65 -2.80 -1.71
N LEU A 239 -19.55 -2.35 -1.10
CA LEU A 239 -18.49 -3.24 -0.65
C LEU A 239 -19.00 -4.28 0.38
N LEU A 240 -19.80 -3.84 1.35
CA LEU A 240 -20.30 -4.71 2.42
C LEU A 240 -21.44 -5.62 1.99
N PHE A 241 -22.41 -5.09 1.23
CA PHE A 241 -23.69 -5.73 0.98
C PHE A 241 -23.96 -5.98 -0.50
N GLY A 242 -23.19 -5.44 -1.44
CA GLY A 242 -23.42 -5.62 -2.87
C GLY A 242 -23.30 -7.10 -3.28
N LYS A 243 -24.15 -7.54 -4.23
CA LYS A 243 -24.13 -8.90 -4.77
C LYS A 243 -22.78 -9.25 -5.42
N ASN A 244 -22.21 -8.28 -6.14
CA ASN A 244 -20.95 -8.42 -6.89
C ASN A 244 -19.99 -7.24 -6.61
N PRO A 245 -19.46 -7.11 -5.37
CA PRO A 245 -18.64 -5.96 -5.00
C PRO A 245 -17.26 -5.98 -5.66
N ASN A 246 -16.84 -7.12 -6.19
CA ASN A 246 -15.61 -7.29 -6.96
C ASN A 246 -15.64 -6.63 -8.34
N ILE A 247 -16.83 -6.28 -8.88
CA ILE A 247 -16.94 -5.52 -10.13
C ILE A 247 -16.38 -4.10 -9.93
N PRO A 248 -16.89 -3.30 -8.96
CA PRO A 248 -16.34 -1.98 -8.69
C PRO A 248 -15.10 -2.00 -7.80
N PHE A 249 -14.89 -3.07 -7.03
CA PHE A 249 -13.72 -3.23 -6.17
C PHE A 249 -13.04 -4.57 -6.42
N PRO A 250 -12.36 -4.81 -7.57
CA PRO A 250 -11.63 -6.06 -7.83
C PRO A 250 -10.66 -6.45 -6.70
N GLN A 251 -10.20 -5.45 -5.97
CA GLN A 251 -9.33 -5.57 -4.83
C GLN A 251 -10.01 -6.10 -3.54
N SER A 252 -11.34 -6.29 -3.53
CA SER A 252 -12.11 -6.85 -2.40
C SER A 252 -11.95 -8.36 -2.23
N LEU A 253 -11.43 -9.07 -3.24
CA LEU A 253 -11.22 -10.52 -3.20
C LEU A 253 -10.17 -10.89 -2.15
N VAL A 254 -10.39 -12.02 -1.48
CA VAL A 254 -9.38 -12.69 -0.64
C VAL A 254 -8.90 -13.93 -1.38
N LYS A 255 -7.62 -13.95 -1.75
CA LYS A 255 -7.05 -15.00 -2.60
C LYS A 255 -6.28 -16.01 -1.77
N PHE A 256 -6.63 -17.29 -1.92
CA PHE A 256 -5.95 -18.41 -1.28
C PHE A 256 -5.06 -19.14 -2.28
N THR A 257 -3.83 -19.42 -1.87
CA THR A 257 -2.91 -20.29 -2.61
C THR A 257 -2.44 -21.40 -1.67
N ILE A 258 -2.85 -22.63 -1.92
CA ILE A 258 -2.59 -23.78 -1.05
C ILE A 258 -1.64 -24.74 -1.76
N LYS A 259 -0.48 -25.02 -1.15
CA LYS A 259 0.54 -25.91 -1.68
C LYS A 259 0.89 -26.98 -0.64
N THR A 260 0.48 -28.21 -0.90
CA THR A 260 0.78 -29.36 -0.03
C THR A 260 1.90 -30.22 -0.61
N LYS A 261 2.71 -30.83 0.26
CA LYS A 261 3.73 -31.83 -0.10
C LYS A 261 3.06 -32.98 -0.84
N GLY A 262 3.55 -33.27 -2.05
CA GLY A 262 3.00 -34.31 -2.92
C GLY A 262 1.97 -33.82 -3.96
N SER A 263 1.60 -32.53 -3.95
CA SER A 263 0.84 -31.93 -5.06
C SER A 263 1.77 -31.18 -6.01
N ASP A 264 1.71 -31.51 -7.30
CA ASP A 264 2.51 -30.83 -8.34
C ASP A 264 2.00 -29.42 -8.66
N LYS A 265 0.73 -29.11 -8.34
CA LYS A 265 0.12 -27.80 -8.62
C LYS A 265 -0.51 -27.20 -7.36
N PRO A 266 -0.36 -25.88 -7.14
CA PRO A 266 -1.04 -25.20 -6.06
C PRO A 266 -2.54 -25.11 -6.34
N LYS A 267 -3.36 -25.30 -5.31
CA LYS A 267 -4.81 -25.05 -5.36
C LYS A 267 -5.05 -23.55 -5.13
N ILE A 268 -5.70 -22.89 -6.08
CA ILE A 268 -6.03 -21.46 -6.01
C ILE A 268 -7.53 -21.34 -5.77
N LEU A 269 -7.93 -20.57 -4.75
CA LEU A 269 -9.33 -20.26 -4.46
C LEU A 269 -9.46 -18.77 -4.17
N ASP A 270 -10.52 -18.17 -4.69
CA ASP A 270 -10.84 -16.77 -4.41
C ASP A 270 -12.16 -16.72 -3.63
N PHE A 271 -12.18 -15.93 -2.56
CA PHE A 271 -13.39 -15.65 -1.78
C PHE A 271 -13.89 -14.25 -2.14
N ASP A 272 -15.13 -14.21 -2.65
CA ASP A 272 -15.78 -13.02 -3.19
C ASP A 272 -17.19 -12.81 -2.62
N GLY A 273 -17.90 -11.84 -3.19
CA GLY A 273 -19.25 -11.46 -2.79
C GLY A 273 -19.27 -10.45 -1.64
N PRO A 274 -20.45 -10.21 -1.03
CA PRO A 274 -20.64 -9.23 0.03
C PRO A 274 -19.59 -9.41 1.13
N LEU A 275 -18.83 -8.37 1.45
CA LEU A 275 -17.66 -8.49 2.34
C LEU A 275 -18.04 -9.01 3.73
N VAL A 276 -19.26 -8.76 4.20
CA VAL A 276 -19.75 -9.28 5.48
C VAL A 276 -19.95 -10.80 5.52
N LEU A 277 -20.11 -11.44 4.36
CA LEU A 277 -20.28 -12.89 4.24
C LEU A 277 -18.95 -13.63 4.01
N VAL A 278 -17.91 -12.92 3.56
CA VAL A 278 -16.59 -13.50 3.27
C VAL A 278 -15.98 -14.25 4.47
N PRO A 279 -16.00 -13.73 5.72
CA PRO A 279 -15.46 -14.45 6.86
C PRO A 279 -16.06 -15.84 7.06
N LYS A 280 -17.38 -15.97 6.95
CA LYS A 280 -18.07 -17.24 7.10
C LYS A 280 -17.73 -18.22 5.96
N LYS A 281 -17.67 -17.74 4.72
CA LYS A 281 -17.24 -18.56 3.57
C LYS A 281 -15.83 -19.14 3.78
N ILE A 282 -14.91 -18.31 4.32
CA ILE A 282 -13.54 -18.73 4.62
C ILE A 282 -13.54 -19.75 5.77
N GLU A 283 -14.30 -19.48 6.84
CA GLU A 283 -14.43 -20.38 7.99
C GLU A 283 -14.96 -21.76 7.58
N ASP A 284 -16.08 -21.81 6.86
CA ASP A 284 -16.68 -23.05 6.34
C ASP A 284 -15.67 -23.83 5.47
N TYR A 285 -14.92 -23.14 4.60
CA TYR A 285 -13.89 -23.77 3.78
C TYR A 285 -12.76 -24.35 4.63
N LEU A 286 -12.28 -23.60 5.62
CA LEU A 286 -11.19 -23.99 6.50
C LEU A 286 -11.58 -25.20 7.35
N GLU A 287 -12.79 -25.22 7.92
CA GLU A 287 -13.31 -26.36 8.71
C GLU A 287 -13.40 -27.65 7.89
N ILE A 288 -13.85 -27.56 6.63
CA ILE A 288 -14.03 -28.72 5.76
C ILE A 288 -12.68 -29.25 5.24
N ASN A 289 -11.76 -28.36 4.84
CA ASN A 289 -10.56 -28.74 4.10
C ASN A 289 -9.30 -28.86 4.96
N PHE A 290 -9.33 -28.37 6.20
CA PHE A 290 -8.23 -28.50 7.16
C PHE A 290 -8.73 -29.12 8.48
N PRO A 291 -9.23 -30.37 8.45
CA PRO A 291 -9.82 -31.01 9.63
C PRO A 291 -8.79 -31.17 10.76
N LYS A 292 -9.26 -31.12 12.00
CA LYS A 292 -8.45 -31.26 13.22
C LYS A 292 -7.56 -32.51 13.15
N ALA A 293 -6.24 -32.34 13.24
CA ALA A 293 -5.31 -33.46 13.33
C ALA A 293 -5.59 -34.32 14.57
N ILE A 294 -5.53 -35.64 14.41
CA ILE A 294 -5.70 -36.57 15.53
C ILE A 294 -4.31 -36.87 16.09
N ASP A 295 -4.06 -36.54 17.36
CA ASP A 295 -2.87 -37.05 18.04
C ASP A 295 -2.97 -38.56 18.17
N ARG A 296 -1.94 -39.28 17.71
CA ARG A 296 -1.79 -40.73 17.90
C ARG A 296 -0.57 -41.08 18.76
N SER A 297 0.08 -40.08 19.36
CA SER A 297 1.29 -40.28 20.18
C SER A 297 1.00 -40.92 21.54
N THR A 298 -0.26 -40.95 21.98
CA THR A 298 -0.70 -41.68 23.18
C THR A 298 -1.87 -42.61 22.86
N PHE A 299 -2.08 -43.65 23.67
CA PHE A 299 -3.26 -44.53 23.58
C PHE A 299 -4.58 -43.78 23.85
N ALA A 300 -4.52 -42.56 24.39
CA ALA A 300 -5.66 -41.66 24.53
C ALA A 300 -5.80 -40.82 23.26
N ARG A 301 -6.99 -40.86 22.66
CA ARG A 301 -7.34 -39.97 21.55
C ARG A 301 -7.36 -38.53 22.07
N SER A 302 -6.36 -37.74 21.71
CA SER A 302 -6.37 -36.29 21.93
C SER A 302 -6.39 -35.58 20.57
N GLU A 303 -7.29 -34.62 20.39
CA GLU A 303 -7.36 -33.84 19.16
C GLU A 303 -6.20 -32.83 19.18
N ILE A 304 -5.22 -32.98 18.29
CA ILE A 304 -4.29 -31.88 18.00
C ILE A 304 -5.12 -30.86 17.21
N LYS A 305 -5.50 -29.76 17.86
CA LYS A 305 -6.00 -28.57 17.16
C LYS A 305 -4.88 -28.06 16.25
N GLU A 306 -4.81 -28.58 15.03
CA GLU A 306 -3.85 -28.22 14.00
C GLU A 306 -4.05 -26.73 13.67
N VAL A 307 -3.22 -25.85 14.23
CA VAL A 307 -3.30 -24.38 14.15
C VAL A 307 -4.72 -23.83 14.33
N TYR A 308 -5.07 -23.61 15.60
CA TYR A 308 -6.22 -22.84 16.07
C TYR A 308 -6.83 -21.92 15.01
N PHE A 309 -7.94 -22.36 14.40
CA PHE A 309 -8.75 -21.57 13.48
C PHE A 309 -9.02 -20.17 14.06
N GLU A 310 -9.08 -20.06 15.38
CA GLU A 310 -9.21 -18.82 16.14
C GLU A 310 -8.13 -17.79 15.75
N VAL A 311 -6.85 -18.19 15.66
CA VAL A 311 -5.72 -17.33 15.30
C VAL A 311 -5.72 -16.98 13.82
N LEU A 312 -5.97 -17.97 12.96
CA LEU A 312 -6.01 -17.75 11.51
C LEU A 312 -7.19 -16.83 11.14
N ARG A 313 -8.34 -17.05 11.75
CA ARG A 313 -9.55 -16.20 11.65
C ARG A 313 -9.23 -14.77 12.04
N GLU A 314 -8.58 -14.57 13.18
CA GLU A 314 -8.18 -13.24 13.65
C GLU A 314 -7.25 -12.53 12.66
N VAL A 315 -6.21 -13.22 12.17
CA VAL A 315 -5.25 -12.63 11.22
C VAL A 315 -5.91 -12.29 9.88
N ILE A 316 -6.78 -13.16 9.36
CA ILE A 316 -7.49 -12.91 8.09
C ILE A 316 -8.51 -11.78 8.25
N ILE A 317 -9.29 -11.75 9.34
CA ILE A 317 -10.26 -10.67 9.59
C ILE A 317 -9.54 -9.33 9.72
N ASN A 318 -8.43 -9.29 10.46
CA ASN A 318 -7.61 -8.08 10.55
C ASN A 318 -7.04 -7.67 9.20
N ALA A 319 -6.60 -8.62 8.39
CA ALA A 319 -6.12 -8.36 7.04
C ALA A 319 -7.22 -7.79 6.12
N ILE A 320 -8.46 -8.25 6.24
CA ILE A 320 -9.62 -7.72 5.50
C ILE A 320 -9.97 -6.32 5.98
N VAL A 321 -10.14 -6.13 7.29
CA VAL A 321 -10.66 -4.87 7.86
C VAL A 321 -9.67 -3.72 7.78
N HIS A 322 -8.37 -4.00 7.96
CA HIS A 322 -7.33 -2.97 7.96
C HIS A 322 -6.63 -2.77 6.62
N ARG A 323 -7.03 -3.53 5.59
CA ARG A 323 -6.56 -3.36 4.21
C ARG A 323 -6.70 -1.91 3.75
N ASP A 324 -5.70 -1.40 3.05
CA ASP A 324 -5.86 -0.17 2.30
C ASP A 324 -6.62 -0.46 0.99
N TYR A 325 -7.91 -0.15 1.00
CA TYR A 325 -8.75 -0.38 -0.17
C TYR A 325 -8.51 0.60 -1.33
N LYS A 326 -7.67 1.63 -1.12
CA LYS A 326 -7.18 2.53 -2.18
C LYS A 326 -6.23 1.86 -3.15
N ILE A 327 -5.51 0.84 -2.69
CA ILE A 327 -4.55 0.13 -3.52
C ILE A 327 -5.33 -0.82 -4.43
N GLU A 328 -5.69 -0.34 -5.61
CA GLU A 328 -6.29 -1.14 -6.67
C GLU A 328 -5.30 -2.20 -7.18
N GLY A 329 -5.81 -3.34 -7.65
CA GLY A 329 -4.98 -4.45 -8.17
C GLY A 329 -4.27 -5.32 -7.12
N ALA A 330 -4.23 -4.91 -5.85
CA ALA A 330 -3.64 -5.70 -4.76
C ALA A 330 -4.73 -6.32 -3.86
N ASN A 331 -4.78 -7.64 -3.76
CA ASN A 331 -5.73 -8.35 -2.89
C ASN A 331 -5.09 -8.74 -1.54
N VAL A 332 -5.92 -9.12 -0.57
CA VAL A 332 -5.44 -9.94 0.56
C VAL A 332 -5.05 -11.30 0.01
N ASN A 333 -3.84 -11.77 0.29
CA ASN A 333 -3.36 -13.09 -0.15
C ASN A 333 -3.08 -13.97 1.05
N VAL A 334 -3.70 -15.15 1.09
CA VAL A 334 -3.49 -16.19 2.10
C VAL A 334 -2.77 -17.35 1.43
N LYS A 335 -1.48 -17.52 1.71
CA LYS A 335 -0.66 -18.60 1.18
C LYS A 335 -0.48 -19.65 2.26
N ILE A 336 -0.86 -20.87 1.96
CA ILE A 336 -0.83 -21.99 2.89
C ILE A 336 0.10 -23.06 2.31
N ASP A 337 1.14 -23.42 3.05
CA ASP A 337 1.93 -24.62 2.77
C ASP A 337 1.92 -25.56 3.98
N ASP A 338 2.66 -26.67 3.94
CA ASP A 338 2.68 -27.64 5.04
C ASP A 338 3.38 -27.11 6.29
N ASP A 339 4.24 -26.10 6.14
CA ASP A 339 5.12 -25.61 7.20
C ASP A 339 4.57 -24.32 7.83
N LYS A 340 3.92 -23.46 7.03
CA LYS A 340 3.42 -22.14 7.45
C LYS A 340 2.20 -21.65 6.66
N ILE A 341 1.57 -20.64 7.24
CA ILE A 341 0.52 -19.81 6.63
C ILE A 341 1.04 -18.38 6.58
N VAL A 342 0.95 -17.74 5.42
CA VAL A 342 1.36 -16.36 5.18
C VAL A 342 0.13 -15.56 4.75
N VAL A 343 -0.17 -14.48 5.48
CA VAL A 343 -1.25 -13.55 5.15
C VAL A 343 -0.63 -12.21 4.77
N ASP A 344 -0.76 -11.83 3.50
CA ASP A 344 -0.31 -10.56 2.95
C ASP A 344 -1.54 -9.62 2.83
N SER A 345 -1.55 -8.50 3.54
CA SER A 345 -2.58 -7.45 3.43
C SER A 345 -1.98 -6.17 2.82
N PRO A 346 -2.57 -5.62 1.74
CA PRO A 346 -2.12 -4.35 1.16
C PRO A 346 -2.28 -3.17 2.12
N GLY A 347 -1.28 -2.30 2.18
CA GLY A 347 -1.33 -1.05 2.92
C GLY A 347 -0.26 -0.94 4.00
N LYS A 348 0.21 0.29 4.22
CA LYS A 348 1.18 0.60 5.28
C LYS A 348 0.50 0.54 6.66
N PRO A 349 1.11 -0.10 7.68
CA PRO A 349 0.54 -0.10 9.02
C PRO A 349 0.51 1.32 9.61
N LEU A 350 -0.56 1.65 10.32
CA LEU A 350 -0.73 2.94 11.03
C LEU A 350 0.13 3.06 12.30
N VAL A 351 0.74 1.96 12.72
CA VAL A 351 1.56 1.84 13.92
C VAL A 351 2.92 1.26 13.54
N ASN A 352 3.94 1.56 14.36
CA ASN A 352 5.29 1.04 14.14
C ASN A 352 5.32 -0.49 14.10
N ILE A 353 6.09 -1.04 13.16
CA ILE A 353 6.18 -2.49 12.94
C ILE A 353 6.64 -3.25 14.19
N GLU A 354 7.54 -2.66 14.99
CA GLU A 354 8.03 -3.22 16.25
C GLU A 354 6.88 -3.48 17.25
N LYS A 355 5.91 -2.55 17.35
CA LYS A 355 4.75 -2.71 18.24
C LYS A 355 3.80 -3.81 17.75
N LEU A 356 3.69 -3.98 16.42
CA LEU A 356 2.91 -5.07 15.82
C LEU A 356 3.59 -6.42 16.04
N GLN A 357 4.91 -6.50 15.89
CA GLN A 357 5.69 -7.70 16.18
C GLN A 357 5.53 -8.14 17.64
N ASP A 358 5.42 -7.18 18.56
CA ASP A 358 5.18 -7.45 19.99
C ASP A 358 3.72 -7.68 20.35
N PHE A 359 2.79 -7.59 19.39
CA PHE A 359 1.34 -7.60 19.61
C PHE A 359 0.95 -6.67 20.76
N SER A 360 1.63 -5.51 20.83
CA SER A 360 1.47 -4.48 21.86
C SER A 360 0.80 -3.21 21.32
N ALA A 361 0.53 -3.20 20.02
CA ALA A 361 0.01 -2.03 19.33
C ALA A 361 -1.40 -1.66 19.84
N PRO A 362 -1.69 -0.36 19.99
CA PRO A 362 -3.05 0.11 20.22
C PRO A 362 -3.94 -0.19 19.00
N THR A 363 -5.24 -0.35 19.24
CA THR A 363 -6.24 -0.62 18.21
C THR A 363 -6.49 0.65 17.36
N PHE A 364 -5.76 0.80 16.26
CA PHE A 364 -6.05 1.81 15.24
C PHE A 364 -6.44 1.11 13.94
N SER A 365 -7.53 1.55 13.32
CA SER A 365 -8.01 0.99 12.05
C SER A 365 -7.86 1.97 10.91
N SER A 366 -7.29 1.52 9.80
CA SER A 366 -7.30 2.24 8.51
C SER A 366 -8.72 2.47 7.98
N ASN A 367 -9.68 1.60 8.37
CA ASN A 367 -11.08 1.70 8.00
C ASN A 367 -11.97 1.66 9.26
N PRO A 368 -12.14 2.76 10.01
CA PRO A 368 -12.88 2.76 11.27
C PRO A 368 -14.35 2.34 11.15
N LYS A 369 -15.03 2.73 10.06
CA LYS A 369 -16.42 2.34 9.81
C LYS A 369 -16.56 0.85 9.51
N LEU A 370 -15.70 0.32 8.65
CA LEU A 370 -15.63 -1.11 8.33
C LEU A 370 -15.34 -1.93 9.59
N ALA A 371 -14.34 -1.52 10.39
CA ALA A 371 -14.01 -2.16 11.65
C ALA A 371 -15.19 -2.16 12.63
N ASN A 372 -15.93 -1.06 12.74
CA ASN A 372 -17.12 -0.99 13.58
C ASN A 372 -18.21 -1.97 13.11
N VAL A 373 -18.42 -2.14 11.79
CA VAL A 373 -19.37 -3.12 11.26
C VAL A 373 -18.98 -4.54 11.66
N PHE A 374 -17.74 -4.93 11.40
CA PHE A 374 -17.24 -6.26 11.75
C PHE A 374 -17.27 -6.50 13.26
N TYR A 375 -17.00 -5.48 14.06
CA TYR A 375 -17.15 -5.51 15.51
C TYR A 375 -18.61 -5.76 15.94
N GLN A 376 -19.59 -5.01 15.42
CA GLN A 376 -21.01 -5.23 15.78
C GLN A 376 -21.53 -6.58 15.31
N MET A 377 -21.03 -7.09 14.18
CA MET A 377 -21.39 -8.41 13.66
C MET A 377 -20.73 -9.57 14.44
N GLY A 378 -19.90 -9.26 15.44
CA GLY A 378 -19.24 -10.24 16.28
C GLY A 378 -18.02 -10.92 15.64
N PHE A 379 -17.49 -10.36 14.54
CA PHE A 379 -16.30 -10.89 13.89
C PHE A 379 -15.00 -10.45 14.59
N ILE A 380 -15.01 -9.28 15.23
CA ILE A 380 -13.87 -8.70 15.97
C ILE A 380 -14.26 -8.49 17.44
N GLU A 381 -13.34 -8.72 18.37
CA GLU A 381 -13.54 -8.46 19.80
C GLU A 381 -13.11 -7.05 20.23
N LYS A 382 -13.82 -6.45 21.22
CA LYS A 382 -13.64 -5.03 21.63
C LYS A 382 -12.41 -4.78 22.51
N ARG A 383 -11.92 -5.82 23.18
CA ARG A 383 -10.74 -5.77 24.06
C ARG A 383 -9.60 -6.40 23.27
N ASN A 384 -8.36 -6.00 23.51
CA ASN A 384 -7.15 -6.50 22.85
C ASN A 384 -6.91 -8.03 22.96
N LEU A 385 -7.94 -8.82 23.26
CA LEU A 385 -8.02 -10.27 23.33
C LEU A 385 -7.40 -10.94 22.10
N GLY A 386 -7.69 -10.51 20.87
CA GLY A 386 -7.06 -11.08 19.67
C GLY A 386 -5.53 -10.94 19.67
N MET A 387 -5.00 -9.79 20.08
CA MET A 387 -3.55 -9.55 20.20
C MET A 387 -2.95 -10.25 21.42
N GLU A 388 -3.69 -10.37 22.52
CA GLU A 388 -3.30 -11.13 23.71
C GLU A 388 -3.28 -12.63 23.44
N GLU A 389 -4.19 -13.15 22.62
CA GLU A 389 -4.21 -14.53 22.14
C GLU A 389 -3.02 -14.79 21.22
N LEU A 390 -2.75 -13.89 20.27
CA LEU A 390 -1.54 -13.95 19.42
C LEU A 390 -0.25 -13.91 20.25
N ARG A 391 -0.21 -13.10 21.31
CA ARG A 391 0.92 -13.01 22.25
C ARG A 391 1.03 -14.26 23.12
N GLY A 392 -0.09 -14.80 23.58
CA GLY A 392 -0.22 -15.99 24.42
C GLY A 392 0.00 -17.31 23.66
N PHE A 393 -0.08 -17.28 22.32
CA PHE A 393 0.08 -18.40 21.41
C PHE A 393 1.33 -19.25 21.70
N SER A 394 2.45 -18.60 21.97
CA SER A 394 3.74 -19.25 22.29
C SER A 394 3.73 -20.01 23.63
N LYS A 395 2.95 -19.55 24.61
CA LYS A 395 2.94 -20.09 25.99
C LYS A 395 2.07 -21.33 26.15
N ILE A 396 1.01 -21.45 25.36
CA ILE A 396 0.01 -22.51 25.54
C ILE A 396 0.44 -23.82 24.83
N MET A 397 1.19 -23.74 23.73
CA MET A 397 1.31 -24.89 22.82
C MET A 397 2.71 -25.18 22.23
N GLY A 398 3.73 -24.37 22.53
CA GLY A 398 5.08 -24.61 22.02
C GLY A 398 5.30 -24.30 20.53
N PHE A 399 4.33 -23.65 19.86
CA PHE A 399 4.50 -23.12 18.51
C PHE A 399 5.33 -21.82 18.52
N ARG A 400 5.97 -21.53 17.39
CA ARG A 400 6.66 -20.25 17.14
C ARG A 400 5.63 -19.11 17.12
N LYS A 401 5.90 -18.03 17.84
CA LYS A 401 5.12 -16.79 17.79
C LYS A 401 4.95 -16.33 16.32
N PRO A 402 3.76 -15.87 15.90
CA PRO A 402 3.59 -15.34 14.55
C PRO A 402 4.49 -14.12 14.33
N SER A 403 5.06 -14.00 13.13
CA SER A 403 5.93 -12.86 12.79
C SER A 403 5.20 -11.87 11.91
N VAL A 404 5.42 -10.58 12.15
CA VAL A 404 4.87 -9.49 11.34
C VAL A 404 6.00 -8.72 10.66
N THR A 405 5.93 -8.56 9.34
CA THR A 405 6.87 -7.76 8.54
C THR A 405 6.09 -6.82 7.62
N TYR A 406 6.75 -5.79 7.11
CA TYR A 406 6.20 -4.90 6.09
C TYR A 406 7.13 -4.93 4.88
N ASP A 407 6.67 -5.58 3.82
CA ASP A 407 7.35 -5.70 2.54
C ASP A 407 6.49 -4.94 1.51
N GLU A 408 6.80 -3.65 1.30
CA GLU A 408 5.95 -2.73 0.53
C GLU A 408 5.49 -3.36 -0.82
N PRO A 409 4.18 -3.37 -1.13
CA PRO A 409 3.09 -2.67 -0.44
C PRO A 409 2.36 -3.48 0.66
N TYR A 410 2.87 -4.64 1.07
CA TYR A 410 2.17 -5.60 1.91
C TYR A 410 2.64 -5.60 3.38
N LEU A 411 1.67 -5.53 4.30
CA LEU A 411 1.85 -6.02 5.67
C LEU A 411 1.69 -7.55 5.67
N ARG A 412 2.73 -8.25 6.11
CA ARG A 412 2.82 -9.71 6.08
C ARG A 412 2.77 -10.28 7.49
N VAL A 413 1.90 -11.26 7.71
CA VAL A 413 1.85 -12.06 8.93
C VAL A 413 2.16 -13.52 8.59
N VAL A 414 3.09 -14.14 9.32
CA VAL A 414 3.46 -15.56 9.13
C VAL A 414 3.13 -16.35 10.39
N ILE A 415 2.37 -17.42 10.23
CA ILE A 415 1.94 -18.36 11.28
C ILE A 415 2.52 -19.74 10.94
N TRP A 416 3.19 -20.39 11.89
CA TRP A 416 3.81 -21.70 11.67
C TRP A 416 2.85 -22.84 12.02
N ARG A 417 2.85 -23.91 11.21
CA ARG A 417 1.86 -25.00 11.29
C ARG A 417 2.26 -26.20 12.16
N SER A 418 3.53 -26.33 12.52
CA SER A 418 4.01 -27.46 13.33
C SER A 418 4.73 -26.99 14.60
N VAL A 419 4.60 -27.77 15.67
CA VAL A 419 5.39 -27.62 16.90
C VAL A 419 6.87 -27.90 16.64
N ASP A 420 7.18 -28.70 15.60
CA ASP A 420 8.53 -29.06 15.19
C ASP A 420 9.13 -28.12 14.13
N SER A 421 8.35 -27.16 13.60
CA SER A 421 8.89 -26.01 12.84
C SER A 421 9.53 -25.00 13.80
N GLY A 422 10.48 -25.50 14.59
CA GLY A 422 11.42 -24.68 15.34
C GLY A 422 12.30 -23.86 14.40
N PRO A 423 13.15 -22.96 14.94
CA PRO A 423 14.07 -22.19 14.14
C PRO A 423 14.93 -23.11 13.28
N THR A 424 15.08 -22.74 12.01
CA THR A 424 15.89 -23.47 11.06
C THR A 424 17.34 -23.52 11.54
N MET A 425 18.08 -24.55 11.15
CA MET A 425 19.48 -24.69 11.56
C MET A 425 20.33 -23.43 11.25
N PRO A 426 20.17 -22.76 10.09
CA PRO A 426 20.86 -21.50 9.82
C PRO A 426 20.49 -20.37 10.80
N GLU A 427 19.21 -20.22 11.16
CA GLU A 427 18.76 -19.23 12.15
C GLU A 427 19.37 -19.51 13.53
N VAL A 428 19.37 -20.78 13.96
CA VAL A 428 19.95 -21.21 15.24
C VAL A 428 21.45 -20.94 15.29
N LYS A 429 22.18 -21.34 14.25
CA LYS A 429 23.63 -21.10 14.15
C LYS A 429 23.93 -19.61 14.16
N THR A 430 23.19 -18.81 13.42
CA THR A 430 23.39 -17.34 13.38
C THR A 430 23.17 -16.72 14.75
N PHE A 431 22.07 -17.09 15.43
CA PHE A 431 21.75 -16.59 16.75
C PHE A 431 22.80 -16.95 17.80
N ILE A 432 23.15 -18.24 17.93
CA ILE A 432 24.14 -18.70 18.92
C ILE A 432 25.52 -18.11 18.63
N LYS A 433 25.91 -18.02 17.34
CA LYS A 433 27.19 -17.42 16.93
C LYS A 433 27.28 -15.94 17.32
N SER A 434 26.19 -15.19 17.14
CA SER A 434 26.15 -13.76 17.50
C SER A 434 26.33 -13.49 19.00
N ARG A 435 25.91 -14.43 19.87
CA ARG A 435 25.93 -14.28 21.33
C ARG A 435 27.00 -15.12 22.04
N ARG A 436 27.71 -15.99 21.31
CA ARG A 436 28.66 -17.01 21.79
C ARG A 436 28.05 -18.08 22.70
N LYS A 437 27.30 -17.69 23.74
CA LYS A 437 26.60 -18.57 24.68
C LYS A 437 25.18 -18.04 24.92
N VAL A 438 24.17 -18.91 24.88
CA VAL A 438 22.76 -18.54 25.09
C VAL A 438 22.11 -19.44 26.12
N SER A 439 21.22 -18.90 26.94
CA SER A 439 20.36 -19.67 27.84
C SER A 439 19.07 -20.12 27.12
N SER A 440 18.38 -21.12 27.68
CA SER A 440 17.06 -21.52 27.18
C SER A 440 16.05 -20.36 27.19
N SER A 441 16.19 -19.40 28.12
CA SER A 441 15.33 -18.22 28.18
C SER A 441 15.61 -17.27 27.04
N GLU A 442 16.88 -16.92 26.79
CA GLU A 442 17.24 -16.03 25.68
C GLU A 442 16.88 -16.65 24.33
N PHE A 443 17.00 -17.97 24.19
CA PHE A 443 16.59 -18.70 23.00
C PHE A 443 15.06 -18.71 22.84
N ALA A 444 14.33 -18.93 23.94
CA ALA A 444 12.87 -18.87 23.97
C ALA A 444 12.36 -17.48 23.57
N ASP A 445 12.93 -16.42 24.15
CA ASP A 445 12.53 -15.04 23.88
C ASP A 445 12.84 -14.65 22.43
N HIS A 446 14.02 -15.00 21.92
CA HIS A 446 14.42 -14.65 20.55
C HIS A 446 13.57 -15.34 19.48
N PHE A 447 13.27 -16.62 19.65
CA PHE A 447 12.48 -17.39 18.68
C PHE A 447 10.99 -17.42 19.00
N GLY A 448 10.54 -16.71 20.04
CA GLY A 448 9.15 -16.67 20.47
C GLY A 448 8.59 -18.06 20.83
N LEU A 449 9.39 -18.88 21.51
CA LEU A 449 9.04 -20.25 21.93
C LEU A 449 8.71 -20.28 23.42
N GLY A 450 7.90 -21.25 23.85
CA GLY A 450 7.76 -21.57 25.27
C GLY A 450 9.06 -22.12 25.86
N ILE A 451 9.38 -21.79 27.12
CA ILE A 451 10.65 -22.18 27.79
C ILE A 451 10.92 -23.69 27.79
N LYS A 452 9.86 -24.50 27.94
CA LYS A 452 9.94 -25.96 27.90
C LYS A 452 10.26 -26.47 26.49
N THR A 453 9.67 -25.86 25.46
CA THR A 453 9.93 -26.20 24.05
C THR A 453 11.33 -25.81 23.63
N ALA A 454 11.77 -24.59 23.97
CA ALA A 454 13.13 -24.13 23.74
C ALA A 454 14.15 -25.08 24.38
N SER A 455 13.91 -25.49 25.63
CA SER A 455 14.78 -26.45 26.31
C SER A 455 14.78 -27.84 25.64
N ARG A 456 13.62 -28.34 25.21
CA ARG A 456 13.50 -29.61 24.48
C ARG A 456 14.26 -29.56 23.16
N PHE A 457 14.11 -28.48 22.39
CA PHE A 457 14.77 -28.27 21.11
C PHE A 457 16.30 -28.17 21.28
N LEU A 458 16.78 -27.36 22.22
CA LEU A 458 18.21 -27.25 22.52
C LEU A 458 18.81 -28.57 23.00
N ASN A 459 18.10 -29.33 23.85
CA ASN A 459 18.56 -30.65 24.27
C ASN A 459 18.61 -31.66 23.12
N LYS A 460 17.69 -31.60 22.15
CA LYS A 460 17.75 -32.39 20.92
C LYS A 460 19.01 -32.05 20.11
N LEU A 461 19.32 -30.78 19.93
CA LEU A 461 20.53 -30.34 19.23
C LEU A 461 21.84 -30.73 19.96
N VAL A 462 21.82 -30.77 21.29
CA VAL A 462 22.95 -31.31 22.08
C VAL A 462 23.10 -32.82 21.83
N ALA A 463 21.99 -33.57 21.81
CA ALA A 463 22.01 -35.00 21.53
C ALA A 463 22.46 -35.32 20.09
N GLU A 464 22.14 -34.44 19.14
CA GLU A 464 22.58 -34.51 17.74
C GLU A 464 24.01 -34.00 17.52
N GLY A 465 24.70 -33.52 18.57
CA GLY A 465 26.10 -33.05 18.49
C GLY A 465 26.29 -31.72 17.77
N VAL A 466 25.22 -30.93 17.60
CA VAL A 466 25.27 -29.65 16.88
C VAL A 466 25.71 -28.50 17.79
N ILE A 467 25.34 -28.57 19.07
CA ILE A 467 25.64 -27.53 20.08
C ILE A 467 26.12 -28.18 21.38
N GLY A 468 26.97 -27.47 22.11
CA GLY A 468 27.48 -27.83 23.41
C GLY A 468 26.62 -27.25 24.53
N ARG A 469 26.70 -27.85 25.71
CA ARG A 469 26.00 -27.42 26.92
C ARG A 469 27.00 -27.22 28.06
N GLU A 470 26.85 -26.11 28.79
CA GLU A 470 27.60 -25.79 29.99
C GLU A 470 26.64 -25.58 31.17
N GLY A 471 26.80 -26.37 32.23
CA GLY A 471 25.94 -26.35 33.42
C GLY A 471 24.94 -27.51 33.51
N THR A 472 24.34 -27.69 34.69
CA THR A 472 23.50 -28.85 35.03
C THR A 472 22.08 -28.52 35.50
N ARG A 473 21.77 -27.25 35.83
CA ARG A 473 20.45 -26.81 36.33
C ARG A 473 20.14 -25.35 35.92
N LYS A 474 19.58 -24.52 36.82
CA LYS A 474 19.34 -23.09 36.59
C LYS A 474 20.66 -22.42 36.20
N GLY A 475 20.68 -21.77 35.03
CA GLY A 475 21.89 -21.13 34.48
C GLY A 475 22.60 -21.91 33.38
N THR A 476 22.05 -23.04 32.92
CA THR A 476 22.59 -23.79 31.77
C THR A 476 22.67 -22.89 30.53
N LYS A 477 23.84 -22.87 29.88
CA LYS A 477 24.09 -22.16 28.62
C LYS A 477 24.47 -23.13 27.51
N TYR A 478 24.13 -22.75 26.29
CA TYR A 478 24.36 -23.51 25.06
C TYR A 478 25.25 -22.71 24.12
N PHE A 479 26.13 -23.39 23.39
CA PHE A 479 27.10 -22.78 22.46
C PHE A 479 27.29 -23.66 21.23
N LEU A 480 27.75 -23.09 20.11
CA LEU A 480 28.05 -23.90 18.92
C LEU A 480 29.29 -24.75 19.17
N LEU A 481 29.21 -26.04 18.83
CA LEU A 481 30.39 -26.87 18.68
C LEU A 481 31.02 -26.52 17.34
N GLU A 482 32.34 -26.35 17.34
CA GLU A 482 33.13 -26.09 16.13
C GLU A 482 33.18 -27.31 15.22
#